data_AF-W5TD16-F1
#
_entry.id   AF-W5TD16-F1
#
_cell.length_a   1.000
_cell.length_b   1.000
_cell.length_c   1.000
_cell.angle_alpha   90.00
_cell.angle_beta   90.00
_cell.angle_gamma   90.00
#
_symmetry.space_group_name_H-M   'P 1'
#
loop_
_entity.id
_entity.type
_entity.pdbx_description
1 polymer ?
#
loop_
_entity_poly.entity_id
_entity_poly.type
_entity_poly.pdbx_seq_one_letter_code
_entity_poly.pdbx_strand_id
1 'polypeptide(L)'
;MAVVSSVVRLSAAIAVTGALTFASAVSATAAPPDPRAAVAAAGAPVAASDLFGAYQSAVDGLKQLGIEPFLYPSASAFCQDGSTLGLVPALAGAVPGPWPRLAVPVPGLDLSAVKAGQTMFAFVPYGLGPDGADTSGMQVAWFNASTGRGGFAAMGPMSQIIESMIPPNLPPEVRPAFEQGIRNFFLSALPVGGVRAVPVDTGSGTVLAAMFGTVRNGDRTCLFLPTVGITSVP
;
A
#
# COMPACT_ATOMS: atom_id res chain seq x y z
N MET A 1 -26.99 33.83 -60.27
CA MET A 1 -27.95 34.96 -60.29
C MET A 1 -28.24 35.32 -58.84
N ALA A 2 -27.60 36.38 -58.34
CA ALA A 2 -28.22 37.71 -58.13
C ALA A 2 -29.22 37.66 -56.95
N VAL A 3 -28.76 37.98 -55.73
CA VAL A 3 -28.83 39.32 -55.07
C VAL A 3 -30.23 39.63 -54.57
N VAL A 4 -30.33 40.10 -53.30
CA VAL A 4 -31.36 40.94 -52.64
C VAL A 4 -31.33 40.55 -51.13
N SER A 5 -31.20 41.41 -50.12
CA SER A 5 -31.05 42.86 -50.01
C SER A 5 -30.84 43.22 -48.53
N SER A 6 -29.98 44.20 -48.24
CA SER A 6 -29.81 44.84 -46.93
C SER A 6 -31.01 45.69 -46.53
N VAL A 7 -31.49 45.65 -45.27
CA VAL A 7 -32.28 46.74 -44.64
C VAL A 7 -32.17 46.72 -43.10
N VAL A 8 -31.48 47.75 -42.58
CA VAL A 8 -31.79 48.61 -41.41
C VAL A 8 -31.53 48.14 -39.97
N ARG A 9 -30.76 49.01 -39.30
CA ARG A 9 -30.47 49.15 -37.86
C ARG A 9 -31.74 49.51 -37.08
N LEU A 10 -31.91 48.99 -35.86
CA LEU A 10 -32.58 49.74 -34.80
C LEU A 10 -31.97 49.36 -33.43
N SER A 11 -31.44 50.36 -32.76
CA SER A 11 -30.98 50.31 -31.38
C SER A 11 -32.19 50.37 -30.43
N ALA A 12 -32.27 49.48 -29.45
CA ALA A 12 -33.04 49.74 -28.23
C ALA A 12 -32.46 48.91 -27.08
N ALA A 13 -31.87 49.60 -26.11
CA ALA A 13 -31.45 49.06 -24.83
C ALA A 13 -32.69 48.91 -23.93
N ILE A 14 -32.89 47.72 -23.36
CA ILE A 14 -33.65 47.53 -22.12
C ILE A 14 -32.89 46.51 -21.28
N ALA A 15 -32.41 46.97 -20.13
CA ALA A 15 -31.84 46.18 -19.05
C ALA A 15 -32.98 45.55 -18.24
N VAL A 16 -32.91 44.25 -17.92
CA VAL A 16 -33.34 43.65 -16.63
C VAL A 16 -32.68 42.27 -16.48
N THR A 17 -31.76 42.21 -15.52
CA THR A 17 -31.53 41.17 -14.50
C THR A 17 -31.92 39.70 -14.80
N GLY A 18 -30.89 38.84 -14.87
CA GLY A 18 -31.04 37.39 -14.82
C GLY A 18 -29.68 36.71 -14.84
N ALA A 19 -29.00 36.67 -13.68
CA ALA A 19 -27.73 35.98 -13.52
C ALA A 19 -27.92 34.47 -13.73
N LEU A 20 -27.67 33.99 -14.94
CA LEU A 20 -27.38 32.59 -15.24
C LEU A 20 -25.87 32.44 -15.32
N THR A 21 -25.22 32.39 -14.16
CA THR A 21 -23.86 31.86 -14.07
C THR A 21 -23.95 30.36 -14.30
N PHE A 22 -23.67 29.93 -15.53
CA PHE A 22 -23.27 28.56 -15.80
C PHE A 22 -21.94 28.33 -15.07
N ALA A 23 -22.03 27.81 -13.84
CA ALA A 23 -20.90 27.17 -13.18
C ALA A 23 -20.56 25.93 -14.01
N SER A 24 -19.65 26.11 -14.98
CA SER A 24 -18.93 25.01 -15.57
C SER A 24 -18.16 24.32 -14.44
N ALA A 25 -18.71 23.21 -13.97
CA ALA A 25 -17.99 22.26 -13.14
C ALA A 25 -16.77 21.82 -13.94
N VAL A 26 -15.62 22.41 -13.64
CA VAL A 26 -14.34 21.82 -13.97
C VAL A 26 -14.32 20.52 -13.18
N SER A 27 -14.62 19.42 -13.86
CA SER A 27 -14.29 18.09 -13.36
C SER A 27 -12.78 18.07 -13.20
N ALA A 28 -12.32 18.31 -11.98
CA ALA A 28 -10.97 18.01 -11.58
C ALA A 28 -10.77 16.53 -11.90
N THR A 29 -9.94 16.24 -12.91
CA THR A 29 -9.48 14.89 -13.17
C THR A 29 -8.80 14.42 -11.89
N ALA A 30 -9.42 13.46 -11.21
CA ALA A 30 -8.88 12.88 -10.00
C ALA A 30 -7.45 12.42 -10.29
N ALA A 31 -6.49 13.00 -9.58
CA ALA A 31 -5.13 12.50 -9.56
C ALA A 31 -5.17 11.02 -9.12
N PRO A 32 -4.25 10.17 -9.62
CA PRO A 32 -4.13 8.81 -9.10
C PRO A 32 -4.02 8.88 -7.57
N PRO A 33 -4.77 8.02 -6.84
CA PRO A 33 -4.86 8.13 -5.40
C PRO A 33 -3.49 7.91 -4.79
N ASP A 34 -3.11 8.82 -3.89
CA ASP A 34 -1.82 8.82 -3.23
C ASP A 34 -1.76 7.67 -2.22
N PRO A 35 -0.88 6.67 -2.40
CA PRO A 35 -0.71 5.59 -1.42
C PRO A 35 -0.33 6.12 -0.03
N ARG A 36 0.28 7.32 0.03
CA ARG A 36 0.58 8.02 1.29
C ARG A 36 -0.69 8.39 2.03
N ALA A 37 -1.75 8.78 1.33
CA ALA A 37 -3.03 9.12 1.94
C ALA A 37 -3.74 7.88 2.50
N ALA A 38 -3.64 6.75 1.81
CA ALA A 38 -4.18 5.46 2.27
C ALA A 38 -3.49 4.98 3.56
N VAL A 39 -2.16 5.09 3.65
CA VAL A 39 -1.42 4.70 4.86
C VAL A 39 -1.53 5.74 5.98
N ALA A 40 -1.54 7.04 5.66
CA ALA A 40 -1.75 8.10 6.64
C ALA A 40 -3.17 8.05 7.26
N ALA A 41 -4.20 7.70 6.47
CA ALA A 41 -5.56 7.49 6.96
C ALA A 41 -5.65 6.34 7.98
N ALA A 42 -4.81 5.30 7.85
CA ALA A 42 -4.74 4.22 8.83
C ALA A 42 -4.12 4.64 10.18
N GLY A 43 -3.38 5.76 10.22
CA GLY A 43 -2.73 6.28 11.42
C GLY A 43 -3.33 7.57 12.00
N ALA A 44 -4.33 8.17 11.35
CA ALA A 44 -4.94 9.41 11.79
C ALA A 44 -5.98 9.18 12.91
N PRO A 45 -6.14 10.11 13.87
CA PRO A 45 -7.28 10.08 14.78
C PRO A 45 -8.55 10.39 14.00
N VAL A 46 -9.29 9.34 13.64
CA VAL A 46 -10.54 9.44 12.89
C VAL A 46 -11.69 9.59 13.88
N ALA A 47 -12.61 10.53 13.61
CA ALA A 47 -13.87 10.57 14.33
C ALA A 47 -14.56 9.20 14.17
N ALA A 48 -15.15 8.67 15.24
CA ALA A 48 -15.67 7.29 15.27
C ALA A 48 -16.67 6.97 14.13
N SER A 49 -17.35 7.99 13.60
CA SER A 49 -18.30 7.90 12.48
C SER A 49 -17.66 7.71 11.09
N ASP A 50 -16.35 7.90 10.94
CA ASP A 50 -15.62 7.83 9.65
C ASP A 50 -14.48 6.78 9.66
N LEU A 51 -14.33 6.03 10.76
CA LEU A 51 -13.32 4.97 10.89
C LEU A 51 -13.45 3.90 9.79
N PHE A 52 -14.67 3.52 9.44
CA PHE A 52 -14.92 2.51 8.41
C PHE A 52 -14.59 3.03 7.00
N GLY A 53 -14.87 4.31 6.71
CA GLY A 53 -14.55 4.95 5.43
C GLY A 53 -13.05 5.13 5.24
N ALA A 54 -12.34 5.56 6.28
CA ALA A 54 -10.89 5.66 6.31
C ALA A 54 -10.22 4.28 6.12
N TYR A 55 -10.73 3.23 6.79
CA TYR A 55 -10.24 1.86 6.63
C TYR A 55 -10.47 1.31 5.22
N GLN A 56 -11.67 1.48 4.65
CA GLN A 56 -11.99 1.07 3.27
C GLN A 56 -11.08 1.75 2.25
N SER A 57 -10.86 3.07 2.39
CA SER A 57 -9.97 3.84 1.52
C SER A 57 -8.52 3.37 1.61
N ALA A 58 -8.06 3.04 2.82
CA ALA A 58 -6.74 2.46 3.03
C ALA A 58 -6.60 1.08 2.35
N VAL A 59 -7.58 0.21 2.53
CA VAL A 59 -7.67 -1.11 1.90
C VAL A 59 -7.68 -1.01 0.37
N ASP A 60 -8.45 -0.10 -0.20
CA ASP A 60 -8.55 0.06 -1.64
C ASP A 60 -7.27 0.65 -2.25
N GLY A 61 -6.60 1.58 -1.55
CA GLY A 61 -5.27 2.04 -1.93
C GLY A 61 -4.23 0.91 -1.95
N LEU A 62 -4.24 0.03 -0.94
CA LEU A 62 -3.37 -1.14 -0.88
C LEU A 62 -3.62 -2.11 -2.06
N LYS A 63 -4.89 -2.37 -2.39
CA LYS A 63 -5.24 -3.21 -3.55
C LYS A 63 -4.73 -2.66 -4.87
N GLN A 64 -4.75 -1.34 -5.05
CA GLN A 64 -4.21 -0.71 -6.26
C GLN A 64 -2.69 -0.89 -6.39
N LEU A 65 -1.98 -1.04 -5.28
CA LEU A 65 -0.57 -1.41 -5.26
C LEU A 65 -0.33 -2.91 -5.48
N GLY A 66 -1.39 -3.71 -5.70
CA GLY A 66 -1.31 -5.17 -5.81
C GLY A 66 -1.14 -5.87 -4.45
N ILE A 67 -1.42 -5.17 -3.35
CA ILE A 67 -1.40 -5.74 -2.00
C ILE A 67 -2.81 -6.24 -1.66
N GLU A 68 -2.93 -7.53 -1.38
CA GLU A 68 -4.14 -8.15 -0.88
C GLU A 68 -4.13 -8.13 0.66
N PRO A 69 -4.96 -7.30 1.31
CA PRO A 69 -4.97 -7.20 2.76
C PRO A 69 -5.59 -8.44 3.39
N PHE A 70 -5.19 -8.72 4.62
CA PHE A 70 -5.73 -9.81 5.42
C PHE A 70 -7.15 -9.50 5.92
N LEU A 71 -7.87 -10.54 6.36
CA LEU A 71 -9.29 -10.52 6.68
C LEU A 71 -9.63 -9.55 7.83
N TYR A 72 -8.72 -9.36 8.77
CA TYR A 72 -8.90 -8.46 9.91
C TYR A 72 -7.54 -7.90 10.40
N PRO A 73 -7.52 -6.69 10.97
CA PRO A 73 -6.30 -6.12 11.54
C PRO A 73 -5.83 -6.89 12.78
N SER A 74 -4.54 -6.79 13.10
CA SER A 74 -3.99 -7.29 14.38
C SER A 74 -3.69 -6.12 15.32
N ALA A 75 -3.50 -6.40 16.60
CA ALA A 75 -3.05 -5.42 17.57
C ALA A 75 -2.23 -6.06 18.68
N SER A 76 -1.33 -5.27 19.27
CA SER A 76 -0.61 -5.60 20.51
C SER A 76 -1.08 -4.67 21.62
N ALA A 77 -1.35 -5.23 22.80
CA ALA A 77 -1.55 -4.45 24.03
C ALA A 77 -0.21 -4.18 24.72
N PHE A 78 -0.19 -3.17 25.60
CA PHE A 78 0.95 -2.80 26.45
C PHE A 78 2.26 -2.55 25.70
N CYS A 79 2.16 -2.14 24.44
CA CYS A 79 3.29 -1.96 23.53
C CYS A 79 3.82 -0.51 23.52
N GLN A 80 3.00 0.46 23.94
CA GLN A 80 3.38 1.88 24.02
C GLN A 80 2.63 2.61 25.15
N ASP A 81 3.05 3.83 25.49
CA ASP A 81 2.39 4.64 26.54
C ASP A 81 1.30 5.58 26.01
N GLY A 82 1.08 5.61 24.69
CA GLY A 82 0.17 6.58 24.04
C GLY A 82 -1.33 6.36 24.29
N SER A 83 -1.74 5.29 24.97
CA SER A 83 -3.15 5.00 25.29
C SER A 83 -3.28 4.21 26.60
N THR A 84 -4.49 4.14 27.17
CA THR A 84 -4.78 3.46 28.46
C THR A 84 -4.36 1.99 28.49
N LEU A 85 -4.41 1.31 27.34
CA LEU A 85 -4.00 -0.09 27.18
C LEU A 85 -2.70 -0.24 26.37
N GLY A 86 -2.07 0.87 25.97
CA GLY A 86 -0.87 0.85 25.15
C GLY A 86 -1.03 0.09 23.83
N LEU A 87 -2.19 0.24 23.19
CA LEU A 87 -2.54 -0.49 21.97
C LEU A 87 -1.71 0.01 20.78
N VAL A 88 -1.21 -0.94 20.01
CA VAL A 88 -0.54 -0.73 18.72
C VAL A 88 -1.26 -1.58 17.69
N PRO A 89 -1.99 -0.98 16.73
CA PRO A 89 -2.62 -1.72 15.65
C PRO A 89 -1.59 -2.08 14.57
N ALA A 90 -1.90 -3.10 13.78
CA ALA A 90 -1.11 -3.53 12.64
C ALA A 90 -1.99 -4.04 11.49
N LEU A 91 -1.54 -3.78 10.28
CA LEU A 91 -2.09 -4.36 9.05
C LEU A 91 -1.17 -5.45 8.52
N ALA A 92 -1.77 -6.46 7.91
CA ALA A 92 -1.05 -7.53 7.22
C ALA A 92 -1.59 -7.66 5.80
N GLY A 93 -0.73 -8.06 4.88
CA GLY A 93 -1.11 -8.25 3.49
C GLY A 93 -0.17 -9.20 2.77
N ALA A 94 -0.64 -9.70 1.64
CA ALA A 94 0.10 -10.52 0.71
C ALA A 94 0.17 -9.86 -0.65
N VAL A 95 1.29 -10.05 -1.35
CA VAL A 95 1.50 -9.54 -2.70
C VAL A 95 1.89 -10.73 -3.56
N PRO A 96 0.97 -11.25 -4.40
CA PRO A 96 1.30 -12.35 -5.30
C PRO A 96 2.23 -11.87 -6.41
N GLY A 97 3.26 -12.65 -6.72
CA GLY A 97 4.14 -12.35 -7.83
C GLY A 97 3.50 -12.65 -9.21
N PRO A 98 4.07 -12.11 -10.31
CA PRO A 98 5.23 -11.22 -10.35
C PRO A 98 4.90 -9.79 -9.90
N TRP A 99 5.70 -9.22 -8.99
CA TRP A 99 5.53 -7.86 -8.45
C TRP A 99 6.87 -7.15 -8.18
N PRO A 100 7.01 -5.84 -8.44
CA PRO A 100 6.02 -4.95 -9.06
C PRO A 100 5.86 -5.23 -10.56
N ARG A 101 4.65 -5.06 -11.10
CA ARG A 101 4.40 -5.16 -12.53
C ARG A 101 4.80 -3.86 -13.22
N LEU A 102 6.02 -3.80 -13.75
CA LEU A 102 6.43 -2.67 -14.57
C LEU A 102 5.62 -2.67 -15.88
N ALA A 103 5.03 -1.52 -16.22
CA ALA A 103 4.17 -1.38 -17.40
C ALA A 103 4.93 -1.57 -18.73
N VAL A 104 6.26 -1.42 -18.72
CA VAL A 104 7.13 -1.64 -19.88
C VAL A 104 8.14 -2.73 -19.52
N PRO A 105 7.97 -3.96 -20.01
CA PRO A 105 8.95 -5.01 -19.80
C PRO A 105 10.25 -4.63 -20.53
N VAL A 106 11.37 -4.60 -19.81
CA VAL A 106 12.69 -4.46 -20.43
C VAL A 106 13.11 -5.83 -20.94
N PRO A 107 13.37 -6.03 -22.24
CA PRO A 107 13.73 -7.33 -22.78
C PRO A 107 14.93 -7.93 -22.06
N GLY A 108 14.76 -9.13 -21.50
CA GLY A 108 15.83 -9.89 -20.82
C GLY A 108 16.09 -9.53 -19.36
N LEU A 109 15.33 -8.61 -18.74
CA LEU A 109 15.52 -8.22 -17.34
C LEU A 109 14.24 -8.44 -16.52
N ASP A 110 14.27 -9.43 -15.64
CA ASP A 110 13.22 -9.61 -14.62
C ASP A 110 13.51 -8.66 -13.45
N LEU A 111 12.71 -7.60 -13.38
CA LEU A 111 12.78 -6.57 -12.33
C LEU A 111 11.72 -6.80 -11.24
N SER A 112 11.07 -7.97 -11.23
CA SER A 112 10.16 -8.34 -10.17
C SER A 112 10.93 -8.66 -8.89
N ALA A 113 10.52 -8.00 -7.81
CA ALA A 113 10.96 -8.30 -6.45
C ALA A 113 10.41 -9.64 -5.95
N VAL A 114 9.18 -9.93 -6.34
CA VAL A 114 8.44 -11.14 -6.02
C VAL A 114 8.26 -11.88 -7.33
N LYS A 115 8.84 -13.07 -7.47
CA LYS A 115 8.78 -13.83 -8.71
C LYS A 115 7.42 -14.50 -8.92
N ALA A 116 7.13 -14.93 -10.14
CA ALA A 116 5.99 -15.80 -10.40
C ALA A 116 6.04 -17.06 -9.50
N GLY A 117 4.89 -17.47 -8.95
CA GLY A 117 4.80 -18.55 -7.96
C GLY A 117 5.26 -18.17 -6.54
N GLN A 118 5.76 -16.95 -6.32
CA GLN A 118 6.07 -16.44 -4.99
C GLN A 118 4.95 -15.53 -4.47
N THR A 119 4.86 -15.43 -3.14
CA THR A 119 4.04 -14.45 -2.45
C THR A 119 4.90 -13.70 -1.45
N MET A 120 4.83 -12.38 -1.49
CA MET A 120 5.45 -11.50 -0.50
C MET A 120 4.44 -11.23 0.60
N PHE A 121 4.77 -11.62 1.82
CA PHE A 121 3.97 -11.33 3.00
C PHE A 121 4.54 -10.12 3.72
N ALA A 122 3.70 -9.15 4.05
CA ALA A 122 4.09 -7.94 4.76
C ALA A 122 3.19 -7.69 5.98
N PHE A 123 3.80 -7.22 7.05
CA PHE A 123 3.20 -6.87 8.33
C PHE A 123 3.66 -5.47 8.73
N VAL A 124 2.71 -4.58 9.00
CA VAL A 124 2.93 -3.15 9.18
C VAL A 124 2.25 -2.69 10.48
N PRO A 125 2.98 -2.60 11.60
CA PRO A 125 2.48 -1.98 12.82
C PRO A 125 2.53 -0.44 12.75
N TYR A 126 1.62 0.21 13.47
CA TYR A 126 1.48 1.67 13.46
C TYR A 126 1.75 2.27 14.83
N GLY A 127 2.51 3.37 14.86
CA GLY A 127 2.86 4.07 16.10
C GLY A 127 4.08 3.51 16.82
N LEU A 128 4.87 2.65 16.18
CA LEU A 128 6.15 2.19 16.71
C LEU A 128 7.27 3.17 16.41
N GLY A 129 8.24 3.27 17.33
CA GLY A 129 9.51 3.94 17.07
C GLY A 129 10.38 3.15 16.08
N PRO A 130 11.49 3.74 15.60
CA PRO A 130 12.42 3.05 14.70
C PRO A 130 12.87 1.70 15.25
N ASP A 131 13.10 0.73 14.36
CA ASP A 131 13.60 -0.58 14.74
C ASP A 131 14.94 -0.50 15.48
N GLY A 132 15.08 -1.32 16.52
CA GLY A 132 16.36 -1.55 17.19
C GLY A 132 17.21 -2.60 16.47
N ALA A 133 18.29 -3.04 17.10
CA ALA A 133 19.18 -4.06 16.53
C ALA A 133 18.50 -5.44 16.36
N ASP A 134 17.52 -5.76 17.20
CA ASP A 134 16.73 -6.99 17.12
C ASP A 134 15.43 -6.75 16.32
N THR A 135 15.42 -7.23 15.08
CA THR A 135 14.25 -7.20 14.19
C THR A 135 13.55 -8.55 14.07
N SER A 136 13.94 -9.54 14.88
CA SER A 136 13.38 -10.89 14.82
C SER A 136 12.01 -11.00 15.50
N GLY A 137 11.35 -12.17 15.36
CA GLY A 137 10.18 -12.53 16.18
C GLY A 137 8.85 -12.57 15.44
N MET A 138 8.71 -11.93 14.28
CA MET A 138 7.52 -12.06 13.42
C MET A 138 7.65 -13.26 12.48
N GLN A 139 6.56 -13.97 12.28
CA GLN A 139 6.48 -15.15 11.42
C GLN A 139 5.20 -15.15 10.59
N VAL A 140 5.29 -15.80 9.43
CA VAL A 140 4.13 -16.17 8.62
C VAL A 140 4.04 -17.69 8.53
N ALA A 141 2.87 -18.22 8.87
CA ALA A 141 2.47 -19.58 8.49
C ALA A 141 1.68 -19.49 7.19
N TRP A 142 1.91 -20.40 6.26
CA TRP A 142 1.21 -20.41 4.98
C TRP A 142 0.87 -21.83 4.54
N PHE A 143 -0.20 -21.95 3.76
CA PHE A 143 -0.69 -23.19 3.19
C PHE A 143 -1.31 -22.92 1.82
N ASN A 144 -0.80 -23.58 0.78
CA ASN A 144 -1.38 -23.57 -0.55
C ASN A 144 -2.41 -24.71 -0.66
N ALA A 145 -3.69 -24.36 -0.65
CA ALA A 145 -4.79 -25.31 -0.74
C ALA A 145 -4.89 -26.03 -2.09
N SER A 146 -4.29 -25.46 -3.15
CA SER A 146 -4.27 -26.07 -4.48
C SER A 146 -3.19 -27.15 -4.63
N THR A 147 -2.06 -27.02 -3.91
CA THR A 147 -0.91 -27.95 -4.03
C THR A 147 -0.65 -28.78 -2.78
N GLY A 148 -1.27 -28.43 -1.64
CA GLY A 148 -1.00 -29.06 -0.34
C GLY A 148 0.32 -28.65 0.31
N ARG A 149 1.10 -27.74 -0.31
CA ARG A 149 2.36 -27.21 0.25
C ARG A 149 2.06 -26.24 1.39
N GLY A 150 2.93 -26.18 2.38
CA GLY A 150 2.82 -25.21 3.46
C GLY A 150 4.12 -25.12 4.26
N GLY A 151 4.19 -24.14 5.16
CA GLY A 151 5.35 -23.97 6.01
C GLY A 151 5.29 -22.71 6.85
N PHE A 152 6.42 -22.41 7.50
CA PHE A 152 6.64 -21.20 8.26
C PHE A 152 7.83 -20.43 7.68
N ALA A 153 7.75 -19.11 7.67
CA ALA A 153 8.86 -18.25 7.29
C ALA A 153 9.03 -17.13 8.32
N ALA A 154 10.27 -16.88 8.72
CA ALA A 154 10.62 -15.74 9.56
C ALA A 154 10.56 -14.45 8.74
N MET A 155 9.95 -13.41 9.31
CA MET A 155 9.81 -12.12 8.64
C MET A 155 10.95 -11.18 9.03
N GLY A 156 11.63 -10.60 8.04
CA GLY A 156 12.72 -9.66 8.22
C GLY A 156 12.25 -8.20 8.11
N PRO A 157 13.10 -7.21 8.46
CA PRO A 157 12.79 -5.80 8.24
C PRO A 157 12.68 -5.48 6.75
N MET A 158 11.81 -4.53 6.40
CA MET A 158 11.57 -4.16 5.00
C MET A 158 12.83 -3.66 4.27
N SER A 159 13.80 -3.08 4.98
CA SER A 159 15.08 -2.64 4.41
C SER A 159 15.85 -3.79 3.74
N GLN A 160 15.91 -4.96 4.39
CA GLN A 160 16.57 -6.14 3.82
C GLN A 160 15.86 -6.64 2.56
N ILE A 161 14.53 -6.54 2.55
CA ILE A 161 13.74 -6.89 1.37
C ILE A 161 14.05 -5.92 0.23
N ILE A 162 14.01 -4.60 0.48
CA ILE A 162 14.35 -3.57 -0.51
C ILE A 162 15.76 -3.77 -1.07
N GLU A 163 16.75 -4.06 -0.23
CA GLU A 163 18.12 -4.35 -0.68
C GLU A 163 18.16 -5.56 -1.61
N SER A 164 17.39 -6.61 -1.32
CA SER A 164 17.29 -7.78 -2.19
C SER A 164 16.56 -7.51 -3.52
N MET A 165 15.80 -6.41 -3.61
CA MET A 165 15.12 -5.98 -4.84
C MET A 165 16.04 -5.23 -5.81
N ILE A 166 17.20 -4.75 -5.37
CA ILE A 166 18.13 -4.01 -6.22
C ILE A 166 18.86 -5.02 -7.13
N PRO A 167 18.62 -5.01 -8.46
CA PRO A 167 19.28 -5.95 -9.35
C PRO A 167 20.81 -5.76 -9.31
N PRO A 168 21.59 -6.84 -9.19
CA PRO A 168 23.06 -6.75 -9.12
C PRO A 168 23.67 -6.15 -10.40
N ASN A 169 22.96 -6.28 -11.52
CA ASN A 169 23.38 -5.84 -12.85
C ASN A 169 22.90 -4.42 -13.23
N LEU A 170 22.42 -3.62 -12.27
CA LEU A 170 22.08 -2.23 -12.58
C LEU A 170 23.32 -1.43 -12.97
N PRO A 171 23.31 -0.72 -14.13
CA PRO A 171 24.36 0.22 -14.48
C PRO A 171 24.57 1.22 -13.35
N PRO A 172 25.84 1.55 -13.00
CA PRO A 172 26.15 2.42 -11.88
C PRO A 172 25.53 3.83 -12.03
N GLU A 173 25.23 4.26 -13.25
CA GLU A 173 24.59 5.54 -13.55
C GLU A 173 23.10 5.58 -13.18
N VAL A 174 22.40 4.44 -13.22
CA VAL A 174 20.94 4.35 -13.00
C VAL A 174 20.59 3.97 -11.56
N ARG A 175 21.51 3.28 -10.89
CA ARG A 175 21.39 2.83 -9.50
C ARG A 175 20.92 3.91 -8.51
N PRO A 176 21.52 5.12 -8.46
CA PRO A 176 21.10 6.14 -7.50
C PRO A 176 19.67 6.65 -7.75
N ALA A 177 19.24 6.76 -9.00
CA ALA A 177 17.87 7.17 -9.33
C ALA A 177 16.85 6.09 -8.96
N PHE A 178 17.18 4.82 -9.19
CA PHE A 178 16.34 3.68 -8.82
C PHE A 178 16.19 3.54 -7.30
N GLU A 179 17.30 3.62 -6.57
CA GLU A 179 17.30 3.60 -5.10
C GLU A 179 16.50 4.76 -4.49
N GLN A 180 16.60 5.97 -5.07
CA GLN A 180 15.80 7.11 -4.64
C GLN A 180 14.31 6.93 -4.94
N GLY A 181 13.97 6.37 -6.11
CA GLY A 181 12.58 6.07 -6.47
C GLY A 181 11.93 5.08 -5.50
N ILE A 182 12.65 4.00 -5.17
CA ILE A 182 12.20 2.99 -4.19
C ILE A 182 12.12 3.60 -2.79
N ARG A 183 13.15 4.30 -2.32
CA ARG A 183 13.12 4.96 -1.01
C ARG A 183 11.96 5.95 -0.90
N ASN A 184 11.74 6.78 -1.92
CA ASN A 184 10.64 7.75 -1.91
C ASN A 184 9.27 7.07 -1.91
N PHE A 185 9.12 5.95 -2.62
CA PHE A 185 7.89 5.17 -2.60
C PHE A 185 7.64 4.57 -1.22
N PHE A 186 8.61 3.85 -0.64
CA PHE A 186 8.43 3.12 0.61
C PHE A 186 8.51 4.00 1.87
N LEU A 187 9.41 4.97 1.95
CA LEU A 187 9.52 5.86 3.14
C LEU A 187 8.33 6.80 3.28
N SER A 188 7.64 7.10 2.17
CA SER A 188 6.43 7.92 2.23
C SER A 188 5.16 7.11 2.48
N ALA A 189 5.19 5.80 2.20
CA ALA A 189 4.05 4.92 2.31
C ALA A 189 4.12 3.96 3.50
N LEU A 190 5.23 3.85 4.24
CA LEU A 190 5.37 2.93 5.36
C LEU A 190 5.75 3.65 6.66
N PRO A 191 5.18 3.24 7.81
CA PRO A 191 5.64 3.68 9.12
C PRO A 191 7.13 3.38 9.30
N VAL A 192 7.80 4.24 10.05
CA VAL A 192 9.27 4.18 10.24
C VAL A 192 9.76 3.01 11.11
N GLY A 193 8.85 2.26 11.74
CA GLY A 193 9.19 1.29 12.78
C GLY A 193 8.39 0.00 12.70
N GLY A 194 9.07 -1.15 12.87
CA GLY A 194 8.42 -2.44 13.10
C GLY A 194 7.87 -3.14 11.87
N VAL A 195 8.07 -2.62 10.66
CA VAL A 195 7.60 -3.25 9.42
C VAL A 195 8.38 -4.53 9.18
N ARG A 196 7.66 -5.62 8.89
CA ARG A 196 8.24 -6.94 8.59
C ARG A 196 7.73 -7.49 7.28
N ALA A 197 8.60 -8.15 6.52
CA ALA A 197 8.24 -8.77 5.26
C ALA A 197 9.11 -10.00 4.94
N VAL A 198 8.56 -10.94 4.17
CA VAL A 198 9.29 -12.11 3.67
C VAL A 198 8.71 -12.66 2.37
N PRO A 199 9.51 -12.86 1.31
CA PRO A 199 9.06 -13.52 0.10
C PRO A 199 9.10 -15.03 0.30
N VAL A 200 8.04 -15.72 -0.09
CA VAL A 200 7.89 -17.16 0.09
C VAL A 200 7.52 -17.79 -1.25
N ASP A 201 8.17 -18.89 -1.61
CA ASP A 201 7.76 -19.75 -2.74
C ASP A 201 6.55 -20.59 -2.32
N THR A 202 5.36 -20.02 -2.51
CA THR A 202 4.07 -20.61 -2.16
C THR A 202 3.53 -21.51 -3.28
N GLY A 203 4.03 -21.36 -4.50
CA GLY A 203 3.49 -21.94 -5.72
C GLY A 203 2.19 -21.26 -6.17
N SER A 204 1.78 -21.51 -7.41
CA SER A 204 0.52 -21.02 -7.95
C SER A 204 -0.69 -21.67 -7.26
N GLY A 205 -1.81 -20.95 -7.21
CA GLY A 205 -3.07 -21.40 -6.61
C GLY A 205 -3.52 -20.57 -5.40
N THR A 206 -4.44 -21.13 -4.61
CA THR A 206 -5.03 -20.45 -3.45
C THR A 206 -4.16 -20.65 -2.22
N VAL A 207 -3.62 -19.57 -1.67
CA VAL A 207 -2.76 -19.56 -0.49
C VAL A 207 -3.50 -18.96 0.69
N LEU A 208 -3.60 -19.71 1.78
CA LEU A 208 -4.01 -19.24 3.10
C LEU A 208 -2.75 -18.89 3.89
N ALA A 209 -2.77 -17.77 4.61
CA ALA A 209 -1.65 -17.36 5.44
C ALA A 209 -2.10 -16.78 6.78
N ALA A 210 -1.27 -16.94 7.79
CA ALA A 210 -1.45 -16.36 9.12
C ALA A 210 -0.14 -15.69 9.56
N MET A 211 -0.20 -14.41 9.94
CA MET A 211 0.96 -13.67 10.47
C MET A 211 0.79 -13.42 11.96
N PHE A 212 1.83 -13.70 12.73
CA PHE A 212 1.84 -13.56 14.18
C PHE A 212 3.27 -13.43 14.70
N GLY A 213 3.40 -13.01 15.95
CA GLY A 213 4.68 -12.98 16.64
C GLY A 213 4.92 -11.67 17.33
N THR A 214 6.18 -11.25 17.39
CA THR A 214 6.59 -10.10 18.19
C THR A 214 7.38 -9.08 17.39
N VAL A 215 7.22 -7.80 17.75
CA VAL A 215 8.03 -6.68 17.28
C VAL A 215 8.59 -5.95 18.50
N ARG A 216 9.84 -5.48 18.41
CA ARG A 216 10.49 -4.71 19.46
C ARG A 216 10.13 -3.23 19.34
N ASN A 217 9.80 -2.58 20.47
CA ASN A 217 9.58 -1.13 20.55
C ASN A 217 10.38 -0.57 21.75
N GLY A 218 11.60 -0.12 21.50
CA GLY A 218 12.57 0.16 22.56
C GLY A 218 12.80 -1.11 23.41
N ASP A 219 12.59 -1.00 24.73
CA ASP A 219 12.76 -2.13 25.65
C ASP A 219 11.52 -3.06 25.71
N ARG A 220 10.42 -2.74 25.00
CA ARG A 220 9.17 -3.50 25.04
C ARG A 220 9.07 -4.55 23.94
N THR A 221 8.55 -5.73 24.28
CA THR A 221 8.12 -6.73 23.29
C THR A 221 6.63 -6.56 23.00
N CYS A 222 6.28 -6.26 21.77
CA CYS A 222 4.89 -6.14 21.32
C CYS A 222 4.42 -7.44 20.69
N LEU A 223 3.53 -8.17 21.36
CA LEU A 223 2.98 -9.43 20.88
C LEU A 223 1.72 -9.16 20.04
N PHE A 224 1.79 -9.50 18.76
CA PHE A 224 0.68 -9.40 17.83
C PHE A 224 -0.03 -10.74 17.68
N LEU A 225 -1.35 -10.70 17.86
CA LEU A 225 -2.21 -11.86 17.67
C LEU A 225 -2.28 -12.26 16.19
N PRO A 226 -2.50 -13.55 15.89
CA PRO A 226 -2.62 -14.02 14.52
C PRO A 226 -3.70 -13.29 13.72
N THR A 227 -3.31 -12.74 12.58
CA THR A 227 -4.22 -12.30 11.52
C THR A 227 -4.09 -13.23 10.32
N VAL A 228 -5.19 -13.49 9.62
CA VAL A 228 -5.26 -14.43 8.50
C VAL A 228 -5.68 -13.77 7.20
N GLY A 229 -5.19 -14.29 6.07
CA GLY A 229 -5.50 -13.83 4.73
C GLY A 229 -5.59 -14.98 3.74
N ILE A 230 -6.23 -14.70 2.61
CA ILE A 230 -6.35 -15.64 1.48
C ILE A 230 -5.91 -14.87 0.23
N THR A 231 -5.01 -15.47 -0.53
CA THR A 231 -4.43 -14.87 -1.73
C THR A 231 -4.45 -15.84 -2.89
N SER A 232 -4.75 -15.33 -4.08
CA SER A 232 -4.65 -16.10 -5.32
C SER A 232 -3.31 -15.80 -5.99
N VAL A 233 -2.46 -16.82 -6.11
CA VAL A 233 -1.15 -16.71 -6.75
C VAL A 233 -1.29 -17.20 -8.20
N PRO A 234 -0.98 -16.35 -9.20
CA PRO A 234 -1.02 -16.73 -10.62
C PRO A 234 -0.09 -17.90 -10.99
#